data_AF-A0AA37QC30-F1
#
_entry.id   AF-A0AA37QC30-F1
#
_cell.length_a   1.000
_cell.length_b   1.000
_cell.length_c   1.000
_cell.angle_alpha   90.00
_cell.angle_beta   90.00
_cell.angle_gamma   90.00
#
_symmetry.space_group_name_H-M   'P 1'
#
loop_
_entity.id
_entity.type
_entity.pdbx_description
1 polymer ?
#
loop_
_entity_poly.entity_id
_entity_poly.type
_entity_poly.pdbx_seq_one_letter_code
_entity_poly.pdbx_strand_id
1 'polypeptide(L)'
;MLDAVLANPALSRAIVVGLFGGVGLALTVTYSRRGPLIYPVYAALLGALALLLARYGALPYGARLAAALVGFMTASLLMYVAVGFRAAAQRRQLQREGRLPPGELHGPSLFGHAWRLGFLVAVGTVVSAGVAFVAA
;
A
#
# COMPACT_ATOMS: atom_id res chain seq x y z
N MET A 1 -15.73 -6.74 -20.11
CA MET A 1 -14.88 -7.45 -19.12
C MET A 1 -14.58 -6.56 -17.90
N LEU A 2 -14.21 -5.30 -18.09
CA LEU A 2 -14.00 -4.33 -16.99
C LEU A 2 -15.26 -4.12 -16.13
N ASP A 3 -16.45 -4.05 -16.72
CA ASP A 3 -17.71 -3.83 -15.98
C ASP A 3 -18.05 -4.97 -15.02
N ALA A 4 -17.73 -6.21 -15.41
CA ALA A 4 -17.92 -7.39 -14.57
C ALA A 4 -16.93 -7.42 -13.39
N VAL A 5 -15.75 -6.81 -13.55
CA VAL A 5 -14.77 -6.65 -12.46
C VAL A 5 -15.20 -5.53 -11.51
N LEU A 6 -15.68 -4.40 -12.06
CA LEU A 6 -16.17 -3.26 -11.28
C LEU A 6 -17.45 -3.55 -10.51
N ALA A 7 -18.34 -4.41 -11.04
CA ALA A 7 -19.56 -4.85 -10.37
C ALA A 7 -19.32 -5.95 -9.31
N ASN A 8 -18.09 -6.45 -9.17
CA ASN A 8 -17.80 -7.58 -8.29
C ASN A 8 -17.71 -7.14 -6.81
N PRO A 9 -18.51 -7.71 -5.89
CA PRO A 9 -18.47 -7.36 -4.47
C PRO A 9 -17.11 -7.64 -3.81
N ALA A 10 -16.30 -8.55 -4.36
CA ALA A 10 -14.94 -8.82 -3.88
C ALA A 10 -14.03 -7.58 -4.03
N LEU A 11 -14.22 -6.79 -5.09
CA LEU A 11 -13.42 -5.58 -5.34
C LEU A 11 -13.67 -4.52 -4.27
N SER A 12 -14.94 -4.17 -4.02
CA SER A 12 -15.32 -3.20 -2.99
C SER A 12 -14.84 -3.60 -1.60
N ARG A 13 -14.93 -4.90 -1.28
CA ARG A 13 -14.44 -5.43 0.01
C ARG A 13 -12.91 -5.39 0.09
N ALA A 14 -12.20 -5.67 -1.00
CA ALA A 14 -10.74 -5.58 -1.03
C ALA A 14 -10.25 -4.13 -0.85
N ILE A 15 -10.97 -3.14 -1.41
CA ILE A 15 -10.70 -1.72 -1.16
C ILE A 15 -10.84 -1.42 0.33
N VAL A 16 -11.91 -1.86 0.98
CA VAL A 16 -12.12 -1.63 2.43
C VAL A 16 -11.02 -2.28 3.25
N VAL A 17 -10.65 -3.53 2.96
CA VAL A 17 -9.51 -4.20 3.62
C VAL A 17 -8.22 -3.43 3.39
N GLY A 18 -8.00 -2.93 2.16
CA GLY A 18 -6.87 -2.08 1.81
C GLY A 18 -6.84 -0.76 2.58
N LEU A 19 -7.98 -0.09 2.76
CA LEU A 19 -8.10 1.14 3.55
C LEU A 19 -7.72 0.89 5.01
N PHE A 20 -8.31 -0.13 5.65
CA PHE A 20 -7.99 -0.46 7.04
C PHE A 20 -6.54 -0.88 7.22
N GLY A 21 -6.00 -1.70 6.30
CA GLY A 21 -4.59 -2.09 6.32
C GLY A 21 -3.65 -0.90 6.10
N GLY A 22 -4.00 0.02 5.20
CA GLY A 22 -3.27 1.26 4.95
C GLY A 22 -3.25 2.19 6.16
N VAL A 23 -4.38 2.33 6.87
CA VAL A 23 -4.44 3.05 8.16
C VAL A 23 -3.54 2.37 9.19
N GLY A 24 -3.62 1.04 9.31
CA GLY A 24 -2.72 0.27 10.18
C GLY A 24 -1.25 0.54 9.89
N LEU A 25 -0.84 0.47 8.62
CA LEU A 25 0.52 0.75 8.17
C LEU A 25 0.95 2.19 8.51
N ALA A 26 0.09 3.16 8.23
CA ALA A 26 0.35 4.56 8.53
C ALA A 26 0.53 4.78 10.04
N LEU A 27 -0.32 4.20 10.88
CA LEU A 27 -0.21 4.26 12.33
C LEU A 27 1.08 3.59 12.81
N THR A 28 1.43 2.42 12.29
CA THR A 28 2.65 1.71 12.65
C THR A 28 3.89 2.52 12.34
N VAL A 29 3.98 3.15 11.17
CA VAL A 29 5.12 4.04 10.86
C VAL A 29 5.06 5.36 11.61
N THR A 30 3.88 5.79 12.06
CA THR A 30 3.75 7.01 12.86
C THR A 30 4.19 6.81 14.31
N TYR A 31 3.83 5.67 14.91
CA TYR A 31 3.95 5.47 16.35
C TYR A 31 4.95 4.37 16.75
N SER A 32 5.38 3.49 15.84
CA SER A 32 6.39 2.49 16.17
C SER A 32 7.74 3.15 16.39
N ARG A 33 8.27 2.95 17.61
CA ARG A 33 9.66 3.27 17.98
C ARG A 33 10.57 2.04 17.96
N ARG A 34 10.03 0.84 17.72
CA ARG A 34 10.73 -0.46 17.85
C ARG A 34 10.81 -1.13 16.49
N GLY A 35 11.97 -1.12 15.84
CA GLY A 35 12.28 -1.93 14.65
C GLY A 35 11.26 -1.84 13.49
N PRO A 36 11.38 -2.70 12.47
CA PRO A 36 10.51 -2.66 11.30
C PRO A 36 9.18 -3.40 11.55
N LEU A 37 8.33 -2.87 12.44
CA LEU A 37 6.95 -3.37 12.65
C LEU A 37 6.04 -3.23 11.43
N ILE A 38 6.51 -2.63 10.35
CA ILE A 38 5.78 -2.52 9.09
C ILE A 38 5.51 -3.89 8.44
N TYR A 39 6.46 -4.83 8.56
CA TYR A 39 6.36 -6.16 7.94
C TYR A 39 5.20 -7.01 8.47
N PRO A 40 4.98 -7.16 9.80
CA PRO A 40 3.84 -7.92 10.29
C PRO A 40 2.49 -7.32 9.88
N VAL A 41 2.40 -5.99 9.73
CA VAL A 41 1.16 -5.34 9.26
C VAL A 41 0.92 -5.62 7.77
N TYR A 42 1.96 -5.60 6.94
CA TYR A 42 1.86 -6.07 5.55
C TYR A 42 1.45 -7.54 5.48
N ALA A 43 2.04 -8.41 6.30
CA ALA A 43 1.67 -9.83 6.34
C ALA A 43 0.20 -10.02 6.73
N ALA A 44 -0.29 -9.28 7.73
CA ALA A 44 -1.68 -9.31 8.16
C ALA A 44 -2.63 -8.82 7.05
N LEU A 45 -2.27 -7.76 6.34
CA LEU A 45 -3.02 -7.27 5.17
C LEU A 45 -3.12 -8.33 4.07
N LEU A 46 -2.01 -8.96 3.72
CA LEU A 46 -1.99 -10.01 2.68
C LEU A 46 -2.81 -11.23 3.11
N GLY A 47 -2.71 -11.64 4.39
CA GLY A 47 -3.52 -12.70 4.96
C GLY A 47 -5.02 -12.37 4.92
N ALA A 48 -5.40 -11.14 5.27
CA ALA A 48 -6.78 -10.69 5.19
C ALA A 48 -7.33 -10.68 3.75
N LEU A 49 -6.51 -10.27 2.77
CA LEU A 49 -6.87 -10.33 1.35
C LEU A 49 -7.01 -11.78 0.85
N ALA A 50 -6.09 -12.67 1.23
CA ALA A 50 -6.17 -14.09 0.90
C ALA A 50 -7.44 -14.73 1.46
N LEU A 51 -7.75 -14.51 2.75
CA LEU A 51 -8.95 -15.04 3.39
C LEU A 51 -10.24 -14.47 2.79
N LEU A 52 -10.24 -13.17 2.46
CA LEU A 52 -11.36 -12.54 1.77
C LEU A 52 -11.60 -13.21 0.42
N LEU A 53 -10.56 -13.40 -0.38
CA LEU A 53 -10.66 -13.95 -1.73
C LEU A 53 -10.96 -15.45 -1.74
N ALA A 54 -10.51 -16.20 -0.73
CA ALA A 54 -10.85 -17.61 -0.57
C ALA A 54 -12.36 -17.82 -0.42
N ARG A 55 -13.07 -16.86 0.20
CA ARG A 55 -14.54 -16.86 0.25
C ARG A 55 -15.21 -16.72 -1.12
N TYR A 56 -14.46 -16.22 -2.10
CA TYR A 56 -14.88 -16.06 -3.49
C TYR A 56 -14.14 -17.00 -4.44
N GLY A 57 -13.89 -18.25 -4.02
CA GLY A 57 -13.16 -19.25 -4.82
C GLY A 57 -13.75 -19.50 -6.22
N ALA A 58 -15.07 -19.31 -6.39
CA ALA A 58 -15.73 -19.41 -7.69
C ALA A 58 -15.36 -18.30 -8.70
N LEU A 59 -14.63 -17.26 -8.28
CA LEU A 59 -14.20 -16.19 -9.17
C LEU A 59 -13.04 -16.64 -10.07
N PRO A 60 -13.02 -16.18 -11.34
CA PRO A 60 -11.88 -16.39 -12.21
C PRO A 60 -10.63 -15.70 -11.63
N TYR A 61 -9.47 -16.29 -11.92
CA TYR A 61 -8.17 -15.80 -11.43
C TYR A 61 -7.98 -14.29 -11.66
N GLY A 62 -8.34 -13.78 -12.84
CA GLY A 62 -8.19 -12.36 -13.17
C GLY A 62 -8.97 -11.42 -12.25
N ALA A 63 -10.18 -11.82 -11.81
CA ALA A 63 -10.97 -11.02 -10.87
C ALA A 63 -10.36 -11.01 -9.46
N ARG A 64 -9.79 -12.14 -9.03
CA ARG A 64 -9.09 -12.26 -7.75
C ARG A 64 -7.79 -11.46 -7.73
N LEU A 65 -7.01 -11.54 -8.82
CA LEU A 65 -5.81 -10.73 -9.01
C LEU A 65 -6.14 -9.23 -8.96
N ALA A 66 -7.15 -8.79 -9.70
CA ALA A 66 -7.56 -7.39 -9.72
C ALA A 66 -7.98 -6.91 -8.32
N ALA A 67 -8.78 -7.70 -7.60
CA ALA A 67 -9.20 -7.36 -6.25
C ALA A 67 -8.02 -7.30 -5.26
N ALA A 68 -7.11 -8.29 -5.28
CA ALA A 68 -5.91 -8.29 -4.45
C ALA A 68 -5.00 -7.09 -4.75
N LEU A 69 -4.80 -6.79 -6.04
CA LEU A 69 -3.95 -5.68 -6.49
C LEU A 69 -4.53 -4.34 -6.06
N VAL A 70 -5.83 -4.13 -6.28
CA VAL A 70 -6.50 -2.90 -5.87
C VAL A 70 -6.43 -2.72 -4.35
N GLY A 71 -6.75 -3.75 -3.56
CA GLY A 71 -6.66 -3.67 -2.11
C GLY A 71 -5.24 -3.34 -1.62
N PHE A 72 -4.22 -3.99 -2.20
CA PHE A 72 -2.81 -3.72 -1.88
C PHE A 72 -2.36 -2.31 -2.28
N MET A 73 -2.78 -1.83 -3.45
CA MET A 73 -2.47 -0.48 -3.93
C MET A 73 -3.15 0.58 -3.07
N THR A 74 -4.40 0.37 -2.66
CA THR A 74 -5.11 1.27 -1.74
C THR A 74 -4.36 1.40 -0.41
N ALA A 75 -3.91 0.28 0.17
CA ALA A 75 -3.13 0.30 1.40
C ALA A 75 -1.79 1.03 1.23
N SER A 76 -1.09 0.73 0.13
CA SER A 76 0.23 1.30 -0.18
C SER A 76 0.15 2.80 -0.45
N LEU A 77 -0.91 3.27 -1.09
CA LEU A 77 -1.15 4.69 -1.35
C LEU A 77 -1.30 5.48 -0.04
N LEU A 78 -2.13 4.99 0.90
CA LEU A 78 -2.30 5.62 2.21
C LEU A 78 -0.99 5.69 2.97
N MET A 79 -0.24 4.59 2.96
CA MET A 79 1.07 4.51 3.59
C MET A 79 2.06 5.50 2.97
N TYR A 80 2.09 5.59 1.64
CA TYR A 80 2.95 6.51 0.90
C TYR A 80 2.66 7.98 1.26
N VAL A 81 1.38 8.34 1.34
CA VAL A 81 0.93 9.68 1.75
C VAL A 81 1.35 9.98 3.19
N ALA A 82 1.14 9.05 4.12
CA ALA A 82 1.52 9.23 5.53
C ALA A 82 3.02 9.47 5.69
N VAL A 83 3.87 8.70 4.99
CA VAL A 83 5.33 8.90 4.98
C VAL A 83 5.70 10.25 4.39
N GLY A 84 5.05 10.67 3.30
CA GLY A 84 5.27 11.97 2.69
C GLY A 84 5.03 13.12 3.66
N PHE A 85 3.91 13.10 4.39
CA PHE A 85 3.61 14.09 5.43
C PHE A 85 4.63 14.10 6.56
N ARG A 86 5.06 12.92 7.05
CA ARG A 86 6.07 12.84 8.11
C ARG A 86 7.43 13.37 7.65
N ALA A 87 7.86 13.01 6.45
CA ALA A 87 9.11 13.50 5.89
C ALA A 87 9.08 15.03 5.73
N ALA A 88 7.96 15.60 5.29
CA ALA A 88 7.78 17.04 5.20
C ALA A 88 7.83 17.72 6.58
N ALA A 89 7.15 17.14 7.58
CA ALA A 89 7.16 17.66 8.95
C ALA A 89 8.55 17.61 9.60
N GLN A 90 9.27 16.51 9.44
CA GLN A 90 10.63 16.34 9.96
C GLN A 90 11.60 17.34 9.32
N ARG A 91 11.50 17.56 7.99
CA ARG A 91 12.30 18.57 7.29
C ARG A 91 12.06 19.98 7.84
N ARG A 92 10.79 20.36 8.07
CA ARG A 92 10.44 21.65 8.68
C ARG A 92 11.02 21.80 10.08
N GLN A 93 11.03 20.73 10.87
CA GLN A 93 11.61 20.74 12.21
C GLN A 93 13.13 20.95 12.16
N LEU A 94 13.83 20.21 11.28
CA LEU A 94 15.28 20.35 11.13
C LEU A 94 15.71 21.73 10.61
N GLN A 95 14.90 22.37 9.77
CA GLN A 95 15.11 23.75 9.35
C GLN A 95 14.99 24.73 10.52
N ARG A 96 13.99 24.55 11.41
CA ARG A 96 13.84 25.38 12.62
C ARG A 96 15.01 25.20 13.58
N GLU A 97 15.59 24.00 13.64
CA GLU A 97 16.76 23.69 14.46
C GLU A 97 18.08 24.17 13.81
N GLY A 98 18.05 24.81 12.64
CA GLY A 98 19.24 25.27 11.92
C GLY A 98 20.12 24.14 11.37
N ARG A 99 19.62 22.90 11.40
CA ARG A 99 20.34 21.69 10.94
C ARG A 99 20.20 21.43 9.44
N LEU A 100 19.34 22.19 8.76
CA LEU A 100 19.19 22.16 7.31
C LEU A 100 19.23 23.59 6.73
N PRO A 101 20.02 23.84 5.68
CA PRO A 101 20.07 25.14 5.04
C PRO A 101 18.74 25.49 4.35
N PRO A 102 18.31 26.77 4.42
CA PRO A 102 17.14 27.26 3.70
C PRO A 102 17.48 27.34 2.20
N GLY A 103 17.18 26.27 1.45
CA GLY A 103 17.40 26.24 -0.01
C GLY A 103 17.49 24.84 -0.61
N GLU A 104 17.88 23.83 0.16
CA GLU A 104 17.97 22.43 -0.32
C GLU A 104 16.63 21.68 -0.30
N LEU A 105 15.54 22.36 -0.66
CA LEU A 105 14.27 21.70 -0.96
C LEU A 105 14.26 21.24 -2.43
N HIS A 106 15.32 20.55 -2.87
CA HIS A 106 15.17 19.70 -4.04
C HIS A 106 14.24 18.57 -3.62
N GLY A 107 12.98 18.69 -4.04
CA GLY A 107 12.04 17.58 -3.97
C GLY A 107 12.71 16.33 -4.56
N PRO A 108 12.41 15.12 -4.06
CA PRO A 108 12.79 13.90 -4.75
C PRO A 108 12.56 14.07 -6.26
N SER A 109 13.57 13.75 -7.07
CA SER A 109 13.47 13.90 -8.53
C SER A 109 12.20 13.21 -9.03
N LEU A 110 11.51 13.82 -9.98
CA LEU A 110 10.31 13.22 -10.60
C LEU A 110 10.60 11.79 -11.10
N PHE A 111 11.83 11.57 -11.58
CA PHE A 111 12.34 10.27 -11.95
C PHE A 111 12.43 9.28 -10.77
N GLY A 112 12.94 9.71 -9.62
CA GLY A 112 12.98 8.89 -8.41
C GLY A 112 11.58 8.53 -7.89
N HIS A 113 10.62 9.44 -8.03
CA HIS A 113 9.22 9.15 -7.72
C HIS A 113 8.60 8.14 -8.70
N ALA A 114 8.80 8.33 -10.00
CA ALA A 114 8.31 7.42 -11.02
C ALA A 114 8.89 6.00 -10.84
N TRP A 115 10.19 5.88 -10.55
CA TRP A 115 10.84 4.60 -10.29
C TRP A 115 10.27 3.89 -9.06
N ARG A 116 10.05 4.61 -7.96
CA ARG A 116 9.45 4.05 -6.75
C ARG A 116 8.03 3.56 -6.99
N LEU A 117 7.22 4.32 -7.73
CA LEU A 117 5.87 3.90 -8.10
C LEU A 117 5.91 2.66 -9.01
N GLY A 118 6.79 2.63 -10.01
CA GLY A 118 6.98 1.47 -10.87
C GLY A 118 7.38 0.21 -10.10
N PHE A 119 8.33 0.35 -9.17
CA PHE A 119 8.74 -0.75 -8.29
C PHE A 119 7.60 -1.23 -7.38
N LEU A 120 6.85 -0.31 -6.78
CA LEU A 120 5.68 -0.63 -5.96
C LEU A 120 4.62 -1.39 -6.76
N VAL A 121 4.35 -0.95 -7.99
CA VAL A 121 3.42 -1.64 -8.89
C VAL A 121 3.92 -3.05 -9.20
N ALA A 122 5.20 -3.21 -9.57
CA ALA A 122 5.78 -4.51 -9.89
C ALA A 122 5.71 -5.48 -8.69
N VAL A 123 6.12 -5.04 -7.50
CA VAL A 123 6.02 -5.85 -6.28
C VAL A 123 4.58 -6.18 -5.95
N GLY A 124 3.68 -5.19 -6.04
CA GLY A 124 2.25 -5.39 -5.81
C GLY A 124 1.67 -6.43 -6.76
N THR A 125 2.01 -6.39 -8.04
CA THR A 125 1.55 -7.40 -9.02
C THR A 125 2.01 -8.80 -8.65
N VAL A 126 3.29 -8.98 -8.30
CA VAL A 126 3.84 -10.30 -7.93
C VAL A 126 3.17 -10.84 -6.67
N VAL A 127 3.05 -10.00 -5.64
CA VAL A 127 2.45 -10.39 -4.36
C VAL A 127 0.96 -10.69 -4.53
N SER A 128 0.22 -9.84 -5.26
CA SER A 128 -1.21 -10.04 -5.53
C SER A 128 -1.47 -11.26 -6.41
N ALA A 129 -0.55 -11.62 -7.32
CA ALA A 129 -0.61 -12.88 -8.05
C ALA A 129 -0.47 -14.08 -7.11
N GLY A 130 0.47 -14.03 -6.17
CA GLY A 130 0.60 -15.05 -5.12
C GLY A 130 -0.66 -15.19 -4.27
N VAL A 131 -1.24 -14.07 -3.82
CA VAL A 131 -2.50 -14.07 -3.05
C VAL A 131 -3.65 -14.65 -3.86
N ALA A 132 -3.79 -14.23 -5.12
CA ALA A 132 -4.83 -14.73 -6.01
C ALA A 132 -4.70 -16.23 -6.29
N PHE A 133 -3.47 -16.73 -6.41
CA PHE A 133 -3.17 -18.15 -6.58
C PHE A 133 -3.49 -18.97 -5.33
N VAL A 134 -3.07 -18.51 -4.15
CA VAL A 134 -3.29 -19.22 -2.88
C VAL A 134 -4.78 -19.23 -2.49
N ALA A 135 -5.53 -18.20 -2.89
CA ALA A 135 -6.97 -18.12 -2.66
C ALA A 135 -7.82 -18.94 -3.67
N ALA A 136 -7.17 -19.75 -4.52
CA ALA A 136 -7.83 -20.61 -5.53
C ALA A 136 -8.37 -21.91 -4.97
#